data_AF-A0A9K3MXE6-F1
#
_entry.id   AF-A0A9K3MXE6-F1
#
_cell.length_a   1.000
_cell.length_b   1.000
_cell.length_c   1.000
_cell.angle_alpha   90.00
_cell.angle_beta   90.00
_cell.angle_gamma   90.00
#
_symmetry.space_group_name_H-M   'P 1'
#
loop_
_entity.id
_entity.type
_entity.pdbx_description
1 polymer ?
#
loop_
_entity_poly.entity_id
_entity_poly.type
_entity_poly.pdbx_seq_one_letter_code
_entity_poly.pdbx_strand_id
1 'polypeptide(L)'
;MVNIRQLDRVVEKEGTGLWLALDDVMDPQNLGAIIRSAYFFGASGVVLCAKNSAPLSGVLTKSSVGSLELTELRLCNNMMQFLVSSAKSGFIVGSYHTSK
;
A
#
# COMPACT_ATOMS: atom_id res chain seq x y z
N MET A 1 5.11 3.49 -16.68
CA MET A 1 6.05 3.43 -15.55
C MET A 1 5.30 3.87 -14.31
N VAL A 2 5.30 3.07 -13.24
CA VAL A 2 4.55 3.37 -12.01
C VAL A 2 5.13 4.65 -11.38
N ASN A 3 4.30 5.67 -11.17
CA ASN A 3 4.74 6.89 -10.50
C ASN A 3 4.60 6.70 -9.00
N ILE A 4 5.73 6.74 -8.28
CA ILE A 4 5.73 6.49 -6.84
C ILE A 4 6.26 7.72 -6.15
N ARG A 5 5.47 8.20 -5.19
CA ARG A 5 5.78 9.37 -4.40
C ARG A 5 5.69 9.03 -2.93
N GLN A 6 6.45 9.76 -2.14
CA GLN A 6 6.32 9.68 -0.69
C GLN A 6 4.95 10.25 -0.27
N LEU A 7 4.37 9.64 0.76
CA LEU A 7 3.16 10.10 1.40
C LEU A 7 3.31 9.94 2.92
N ASP A 8 3.19 11.04 3.67
CA ASP A 8 3.39 11.03 5.12
C ASP A 8 2.10 10.69 5.89
N ARG A 9 0.92 10.89 5.27
CA ARG A 9 -0.40 10.51 5.77
C ARG A 9 -1.42 10.43 4.65
N VAL A 10 -2.51 9.70 4.86
CA VAL A 10 -3.67 9.79 3.96
C VAL A 10 -4.38 11.14 4.16
N VAL A 11 -4.71 11.79 3.05
CA VAL A 11 -5.51 13.02 3.03
C VAL A 11 -6.86 12.68 2.41
N GLU A 12 -7.94 13.14 3.02
CA GLU A 12 -9.29 12.95 2.47
C GLU A 12 -9.35 13.51 1.04
N LYS A 13 -9.85 12.67 0.13
CA LYS A 13 -10.48 13.12 -1.12
C LYS A 13 -11.98 12.93 -0.97
N GLU A 14 -12.78 13.60 -1.80
CA GLU A 14 -14.24 13.40 -1.81
C GLU A 14 -14.56 11.89 -1.92
N GLY A 15 -15.24 11.36 -0.89
CA GLY A 15 -15.49 9.93 -0.70
C GLY A 15 -14.46 9.27 0.22
N THR A 16 -14.92 8.74 1.36
CA THR A 16 -14.10 7.93 2.28
C THR A 16 -13.53 6.72 1.54
N GLY A 17 -12.21 6.70 1.33
CA GLY A 17 -11.52 5.65 0.59
C GLY A 17 -10.77 4.67 1.49
N LEU A 18 -10.78 3.38 1.15
CA LEU A 18 -9.97 2.36 1.83
C LEU A 18 -8.54 2.40 1.30
N TRP A 19 -7.56 2.57 2.18
CA TRP A 19 -6.14 2.45 1.86
C TRP A 19 -5.56 1.22 2.55
N LEU A 20 -4.70 0.49 1.83
CA LEU A 20 -3.93 -0.60 2.42
C LEU A 20 -2.51 -0.11 2.75
N ALA A 21 -2.10 -0.29 4.00
CA ALA A 21 -0.74 -0.05 4.44
C ALA A 21 -0.04 -1.39 4.64
N LEU A 22 1.02 -1.64 3.88
CA LEU A 22 1.77 -2.90 3.91
C LEU A 22 3.17 -2.65 4.49
N ASP A 23 3.44 -3.29 5.62
CA ASP A 23 4.74 -3.25 6.28
C ASP A 23 5.36 -4.65 6.24
N ASP A 24 6.62 -4.73 5.82
CA ASP A 24 7.40 -5.96 5.77
C ASP A 24 6.88 -7.06 4.84
N VAL A 25 6.17 -6.70 3.77
CA VAL A 25 5.81 -7.63 2.68
C VAL A 25 7.00 -7.77 1.72
N MET A 26 7.89 -8.71 2.02
CA MET A 26 9.18 -8.86 1.34
C MET A 26 9.17 -9.77 0.10
N ASP A 27 8.16 -10.63 -0.02
CA ASP A 27 8.01 -11.49 -1.19
C ASP A 27 7.27 -10.76 -2.34
N PRO A 28 7.87 -10.61 -3.54
CA PRO A 28 7.26 -9.87 -4.65
C PRO A 28 6.03 -10.56 -5.25
N GLN A 29 5.90 -11.89 -5.10
CA GLN A 29 4.73 -12.61 -5.57
C GLN A 29 3.52 -12.30 -4.68
N ASN A 30 3.71 -12.34 -3.35
CA ASN A 30 2.71 -11.95 -2.35
C ASN A 30 2.34 -10.47 -2.49
N LEU A 31 3.34 -9.58 -2.64
CA LEU A 31 3.07 -8.15 -2.81
C LEU A 31 2.19 -7.89 -4.06
N GLY A 32 2.53 -8.48 -5.21
CA GLY A 32 1.71 -8.34 -6.40
C GLY A 32 0.31 -8.96 -6.27
N ALA A 33 0.17 -10.10 -5.57
CA ALA A 33 -1.13 -10.70 -5.30
C ALA A 33 -2.02 -9.83 -4.39
N ILE A 34 -1.43 -9.16 -3.39
CA ILE A 34 -2.13 -8.21 -2.52
C ILE A 34 -2.57 -6.98 -3.33
N ILE A 35 -1.68 -6.39 -4.14
CA ILE A 35 -2.01 -5.22 -4.98
C ILE A 35 -3.15 -5.57 -5.96
N ARG A 36 -3.11 -6.77 -6.56
CA ARG A 36 -4.19 -7.27 -7.43
C ARG A 36 -5.53 -7.36 -6.70
N SER A 37 -5.53 -7.89 -5.48
CA SER A 37 -6.74 -7.98 -4.66
C SER A 37 -7.24 -6.61 -4.25
N ALA A 38 -6.35 -5.73 -3.81
CA ALA A 38 -6.69 -4.36 -3.39
C ALA A 38 -7.37 -3.59 -4.52
N TYR A 39 -6.82 -3.65 -5.73
CA TYR A 39 -7.42 -3.07 -6.92
C TYR A 39 -8.81 -3.65 -7.21
N PHE A 40 -8.94 -4.99 -7.21
CA PHE A 40 -10.21 -5.66 -7.47
C PHE A 40 -11.32 -5.26 -6.50
N PHE A 41 -10.99 -5.08 -5.21
CA PHE A 41 -11.95 -4.67 -4.18
C PHE A 41 -12.18 -3.15 -4.13
N GLY A 42 -11.55 -2.36 -5.00
CA GLY A 42 -11.74 -0.91 -5.08
C GLY A 42 -11.02 -0.12 -3.98
N ALA A 43 -9.90 -0.62 -3.46
CA ALA A 43 -9.04 0.16 -2.58
C ALA A 43 -8.54 1.42 -3.32
N SER A 44 -8.52 2.54 -2.62
CA SER A 44 -8.07 3.83 -3.17
C SER A 44 -6.57 3.88 -3.44
N GLY A 45 -5.79 3.05 -2.74
CA GLY A 45 -4.36 2.93 -2.95
C GLY A 45 -3.68 2.02 -1.94
N VAL A 46 -2.39 1.79 -2.19
CA VAL A 46 -1.50 0.97 -1.36
C VAL A 46 -0.30 1.82 -0.95
N VAL A 47 0.03 1.81 0.34
CA VAL A 47 1.22 2.44 0.91
C VAL A 47 2.20 1.37 1.37
N LEU A 48 3.45 1.47 0.92
CA LEU A 48 4.54 0.56 1.27
C LEU A 48 5.59 1.28 2.12
N CYS A 49 6.32 0.52 2.95
CA CYS A 49 7.47 1.07 3.67
C CYS A 49 8.71 1.08 2.77
N ALA A 50 9.35 2.23 2.60
CA ALA A 50 10.44 2.41 1.62
C ALA A 50 11.65 1.47 1.83
N LYS A 51 11.90 1.03 3.06
CA LYS A 51 13.05 0.18 3.41
C LYS A 51 12.70 -1.31 3.53
N ASN A 52 11.45 -1.64 3.83
CA ASN A 52 11.00 -2.98 4.21
C ASN A 52 9.83 -3.40 3.32
N SER A 53 10.05 -3.46 2.02
CA SER A 53 9.06 -3.91 1.03
C SER A 53 9.76 -4.57 -0.14
N ALA A 54 9.08 -5.54 -0.76
CA ALA A 54 9.61 -6.21 -1.93
C ALA A 54 9.91 -5.21 -3.07
N PRO A 55 10.98 -5.43 -3.84
CA PRO A 55 11.30 -4.54 -4.96
C PRO A 55 10.24 -4.65 -6.06
N LEU A 56 10.05 -3.55 -6.78
CA LEU A 56 9.20 -3.47 -7.97
C LEU A 56 9.90 -4.17 -9.15
N SER A 57 9.83 -5.49 -9.11
CA SER A 57 10.49 -6.40 -10.03
C SER A 57 9.51 -6.94 -11.08
N GLY A 58 10.03 -7.57 -12.13
CA GLY A 58 9.20 -8.26 -13.12
C GLY A 58 8.34 -9.38 -12.52
N VAL A 59 8.76 -9.99 -11.39
CA VAL A 59 7.96 -10.99 -10.65
C VAL A 59 6.71 -10.34 -10.08
N LEU A 60 6.84 -9.18 -9.45
CA LEU A 60 5.74 -8.40 -8.89
C LEU A 60 4.79 -7.92 -10.01
N THR A 61 5.34 -7.36 -11.08
CA THR A 61 4.53 -6.94 -12.24
C THR A 61 3.71 -8.11 -12.78
N LYS A 62 4.33 -9.29 -12.95
CA LYS A 62 3.64 -10.50 -13.42
C LYS A 62 2.55 -10.97 -12.46
N SER A 63 2.82 -11.02 -11.15
CA SER A 63 1.84 -11.48 -10.15
C SER A 63 0.68 -10.49 -9.91
N SER A 64 0.90 -9.21 -10.21
CA SER A 64 -0.13 -8.16 -10.15
C SER A 64 -1.13 -8.20 -11.32
N VAL A 65 -0.78 -8.84 -12.45
CA VAL A 65 -1.65 -8.95 -13.63
C VAL A 65 -2.12 -7.57 -14.12
N GLY A 66 -1.21 -6.60 -14.19
CA GLY A 66 -1.50 -5.24 -14.66
C GLY A 66 -2.17 -4.32 -13.65
N SER A 67 -2.52 -4.81 -12.46
CA SER A 67 -3.13 -3.96 -11.42
C SER A 67 -2.13 -2.98 -10.80
N LEU A 68 -0.83 -3.29 -10.85
CA LEU A 68 0.23 -2.43 -10.34
C LEU A 68 0.24 -1.06 -11.02
N GLU A 69 -0.01 -1.03 -12.33
CA GLU A 69 -0.03 0.17 -13.14
C GLU A 69 -1.30 1.02 -12.93
N LEU A 70 -2.36 0.40 -12.41
CA LEU A 70 -3.68 1.01 -12.21
C LEU A 70 -3.93 1.41 -10.75
N THR A 71 -3.13 0.89 -9.81
CA THR A 71 -3.26 1.17 -8.38
C THR A 71 -2.39 2.35 -7.98
N GLU A 72 -2.95 3.27 -7.19
CA GLU A 72 -2.16 4.35 -6.58
C GLU A 72 -1.20 3.76 -5.55
N LEU A 73 0.10 3.76 -5.87
CA LEU A 73 1.15 3.23 -5.01
C LEU A 73 1.98 4.36 -4.39
N ARG A 74 2.09 4.37 -3.05
CA ARG A 74 2.85 5.38 -2.30
C ARG A 74 3.87 4.74 -1.38
N LEU A 75 4.88 5.51 -1.01
CA LEU A 75 5.89 5.11 -0.04
C LEU A 75 5.80 5.95 1.23
N CYS A 76 6.01 5.33 2.38
CA CYS A 76 6.28 6.03 3.63
C CYS A 76 7.66 5.62 4.18
N ASN A 77 8.31 6.52 4.91
CA ASN A 77 9.61 6.23 5.54
C ASN A 77 9.48 5.47 6.86
N ASN A 78 8.35 5.63 7.53
CA ASN A 78 8.07 4.99 8.81
C ASN A 78 6.57 4.67 8.88
N MET A 79 6.24 3.38 8.88
CA MET A 79 4.84 2.94 8.83
C MET A 79 4.06 3.37 10.07
N MET A 80 4.65 3.23 11.26
CA MET A 80 3.98 3.62 12.51
C MET A 80 3.64 5.11 12.53
N GLN A 81 4.56 5.98 12.11
CA GLN A 81 4.30 7.42 12.03
C GLN A 81 3.24 7.75 10.98
N PHE A 82 3.25 7.06 9.83
CA PHE A 82 2.24 7.20 8.79
C PHE A 82 0.84 6.83 9.31
N LEU A 83 0.71 5.69 9.98
CA LEU A 83 -0.56 5.23 10.55
C LEU A 83 -1.08 6.19 11.63
N VAL A 84 -0.23 6.62 12.56
CA VAL A 84 -0.60 7.60 13.60
C VAL A 84 -1.02 8.93 12.98
N SER A 85 -0.32 9.40 11.96
CA SER A 85 -0.64 10.66 11.28
C SER A 85 -1.94 10.57 10.48
N SER A 86 -2.24 9.40 9.91
CA SER A 86 -3.50 9.13 9.21
C SER A 86 -4.68 9.02 10.17
N ALA A 87 -4.50 8.42 11.35
CA ALA A 87 -5.52 8.42 12.40
C ALA A 87 -5.84 9.85 12.87
N LYS A 88 -4.81 10.69 13.04
CA LYS A 88 -4.98 12.11 13.40
C LYS A 88 -5.66 12.94 12.32
N SER A 89 -5.63 12.52 11.05
CA SER A 89 -6.34 13.18 9.95
C SER A 89 -7.77 12.69 9.75
N GLY A 90 -8.29 11.82 10.64
CA GLY A 90 -9.69 11.37 10.62
C GLY A 90 -9.91 9.96 10.09
N PHE A 91 -8.86 9.24 9.66
CA PHE A 91 -9.00 7.86 9.20
C PHE A 91 -9.13 6.88 10.36
N ILE A 92 -10.04 5.91 10.23
CA ILE A 92 -10.08 4.75 11.12
C ILE A 92 -8.95 3.81 10.69
N VAL A 93 -8.03 3.53 11.61
CA VAL A 93 -6.90 2.62 11.36
C VAL A 93 -7.17 1.28 12.04
N GLY A 94 -7.30 0.23 11.23
CA GLY A 94 -7.29 -1.16 11.68
C GLY A 94 -6.02 -1.85 11.23
N SER A 95 -5.49 -2.77 12.05
CA SER A 95 -4.36 -3.60 11.70
C SER A 95 -4.65 -5.07 11.96
N TYR A 96 -4.03 -5.91 11.15
CA TYR A 96 -3.98 -7.35 11.38
C TYR A 96 -2.54 -7.79 11.19
N HIS A 97 -2.01 -8.45 12.21
CA HIS A 97 -0.69 -9.06 12.17
C HIS A 97 -0.83 -10.53 12.55
N THR A 98 -0.29 -11.42 11.72
CA THR A 98 -0.22 -12.84 12.06
C THR A 98 1.22 -13.15 12.45
N SER A 99 1.42 -13.48 13.73
CA SER A 99 2.70 -14.02 14.18
C SER A 99 2.72 -15.49 13.79
N LYS A 100 3.49 -15.84 12.75
CA LYS A 100 3.97 -17.20 12.57
C LYS A 100 5.31 -17.35 13.26
#